data_AF-A0A946PQZ9-F1
#
_entry.id   AF-A0A946PQZ9-F1
#
_cell.length_a   1.000
_cell.length_b   1.000
_cell.length_c   1.000
_cell.angle_alpha   90.00
_cell.angle_beta   90.00
_cell.angle_gamma   90.00
#
_symmetry.space_group_name_H-M   'P 1'
#
loop_
_entity.id
_entity.type
_entity.pdbx_description
1 polymer ?
#
loop_
_entity_poly.entity_id
_entity_poly.type
_entity_poly.pdbx_seq_one_letter_code
_entity_poly.pdbx_strand_id
1 'polypeptide(L)'
;MPDSSSPRPITVSGRTFTGEEIISIDKIVTSCSGLSRNELGLTVCELLEWERDNGKLKSRECWELLNQLNDRGDITLPVLRAGRPQGKKTTVSHTESGQERESIAGTLSDIAPIRLKLVTSKEDLALWRELLDRYHYLSFSTPFGAQLTYLAHADGLSGDRCGEVVAGLQFTSPAWSMKGRDRWI
;
A
#
# COMPACT_ATOMS: atom_id res chain seq x y z
N MET A 1 -3.66 -13.98 -43.30
CA MET A 1 -4.85 -13.43 -42.64
C MET A 1 -4.61 -13.57 -41.15
N PRO A 2 -4.45 -12.49 -40.37
CA PRO A 2 -4.34 -12.65 -38.93
C PRO A 2 -5.72 -13.09 -38.40
N ASP A 3 -5.71 -14.16 -37.62
CA ASP A 3 -6.88 -14.78 -37.01
C ASP A 3 -7.64 -13.73 -36.17
N SER A 4 -8.93 -13.56 -36.45
CA SER A 4 -9.79 -12.55 -35.83
C SER A 4 -10.39 -13.03 -34.48
N SER A 5 -9.91 -14.15 -33.95
CA SER A 5 -10.49 -14.84 -32.78
C SER A 5 -9.79 -14.56 -31.44
N SER A 6 -8.63 -13.91 -31.44
CA SER A 6 -7.87 -13.63 -30.22
C SER A 6 -8.26 -12.29 -29.58
N PRO A 7 -8.46 -12.22 -28.25
CA PRO A 7 -8.76 -10.97 -27.55
C PRO A 7 -7.69 -9.90 -27.79
N ARG A 8 -8.10 -8.64 -27.82
CA ARG A 8 -7.16 -7.52 -28.00
C ARG A 8 -6.30 -7.37 -26.74
N PRO A 9 -4.96 -7.20 -26.88
CA PRO A 9 -4.09 -6.96 -25.74
C PRO A 9 -4.52 -5.77 -24.88
N ILE A 10 -4.17 -5.83 -23.60
CA ILE A 10 -4.48 -4.78 -22.63
C ILE A 10 -3.28 -4.53 -21.71
N THR A 11 -3.00 -3.27 -21.40
CA THR A 11 -1.94 -2.90 -20.46
C THR A 11 -2.55 -2.41 -19.17
N VAL A 12 -2.21 -3.06 -18.06
CA VAL A 12 -2.67 -2.70 -16.71
C VAL A 12 -1.46 -2.63 -15.78
N SER A 13 -1.31 -1.51 -15.06
CA SER A 13 -0.21 -1.28 -14.11
C SER A 13 1.18 -1.59 -14.69
N GLY A 14 1.40 -1.22 -15.96
CA GLY A 14 2.67 -1.40 -16.68
C GLY A 14 2.94 -2.79 -17.24
N ARG A 15 2.08 -3.80 -16.99
CA ARG A 15 2.16 -5.12 -17.64
C ARG A 15 1.18 -5.19 -18.81
N THR A 16 1.64 -5.62 -19.97
CA THR A 16 0.79 -5.91 -21.13
C THR A 16 0.40 -7.39 -21.11
N PHE A 17 -0.90 -7.65 -21.20
CA PHE A 17 -1.49 -8.97 -21.31
C PHE A 17 -1.83 -9.25 -22.76
N THR A 18 -1.28 -10.34 -23.28
CA THR A 18 -1.50 -10.82 -24.64
C THR A 18 -2.87 -11.50 -24.79
N GLY A 19 -3.32 -11.72 -26.03
CA GLY A 19 -4.56 -12.46 -26.29
C GLY A 19 -4.54 -13.88 -25.71
N GLU A 20 -3.39 -14.55 -25.73
CA GLU A 20 -3.21 -15.89 -25.16
C GLU A 20 -3.33 -15.88 -23.63
N GLU A 21 -2.75 -14.88 -22.96
CA GLU A 21 -2.93 -14.70 -21.52
C GLU A 21 -4.38 -14.39 -21.18
N ILE A 22 -5.09 -13.59 -21.99
CA ILE A 22 -6.51 -13.30 -21.76
C ILE A 22 -7.37 -14.58 -21.90
N ILE A 23 -7.11 -15.40 -22.90
CA ILE A 23 -7.76 -16.72 -23.06
C ILE A 23 -7.47 -17.61 -21.84
N SER A 24 -6.25 -17.55 -21.31
CA SER A 24 -5.85 -18.31 -20.12
C SER A 24 -6.58 -17.80 -18.87
N ILE A 25 -6.73 -16.49 -18.72
CA ILE A 25 -7.54 -15.85 -17.67
C ILE A 25 -8.99 -16.31 -17.77
N ASP A 26 -9.60 -16.28 -18.96
CA ASP A 26 -11.00 -16.72 -19.15
C ASP A 26 -11.22 -18.18 -18.70
N LYS A 27 -10.28 -19.08 -19.03
CA LYS A 27 -10.31 -20.47 -18.56
C LYS A 27 -10.26 -20.57 -17.03
N ILE A 28 -9.41 -19.77 -16.38
CA ILE A 28 -9.31 -19.71 -14.92
C ILE A 28 -10.64 -19.22 -14.32
N VAL A 29 -11.18 -18.11 -14.85
CA VAL A 29 -12.45 -17.52 -14.40
C VAL A 29 -13.61 -18.51 -14.52
N THR A 30 -13.69 -19.22 -15.64
CA THR A 30 -14.73 -20.22 -15.88
C THR A 30 -14.57 -21.43 -14.95
N SER A 31 -13.36 -21.96 -14.81
CA SER A 31 -13.06 -23.14 -13.97
C SER A 31 -13.26 -22.86 -12.48
N CYS A 32 -13.05 -21.61 -12.06
CA CYS A 32 -13.14 -21.17 -10.67
C CYS A 32 -14.37 -20.30 -10.41
N SER A 33 -15.45 -20.45 -11.19
CA SER A 33 -16.67 -19.63 -11.10
C SER A 33 -17.40 -19.66 -9.75
N GLY A 34 -17.13 -20.67 -8.91
CA GLY A 34 -17.63 -20.76 -7.53
C GLY A 34 -16.92 -19.83 -6.53
N LEU A 35 -15.74 -19.31 -6.88
CA LEU A 35 -14.98 -18.40 -6.03
C LEU A 35 -15.63 -17.03 -5.93
N SER A 36 -15.41 -16.33 -4.81
CA SER A 36 -15.65 -14.90 -4.78
C SER A 36 -14.73 -14.21 -5.79
N ARG A 37 -15.13 -13.07 -6.34
CA ARG A 37 -14.26 -12.32 -7.25
C ARG A 37 -12.89 -11.96 -6.61
N ASN A 38 -12.81 -11.90 -5.28
CA ASN A 38 -11.53 -11.67 -4.56
C ASN A 38 -10.61 -12.87 -4.62
N GLU A 39 -11.15 -14.04 -4.28
CA GLU A 39 -10.41 -15.30 -4.39
C GLU A 39 -10.01 -15.55 -5.84
N LEU A 40 -10.89 -15.24 -6.79
CA LEU A 40 -10.59 -15.35 -8.22
C LEU A 40 -9.43 -14.45 -8.65
N GLY A 41 -9.40 -13.18 -8.22
CA GLY A 41 -8.27 -12.29 -8.49
C GLY A 41 -6.96 -12.79 -7.89
N LEU A 42 -6.99 -13.43 -6.71
CA LEU A 42 -5.82 -14.06 -6.12
C LEU A 42 -5.35 -15.28 -6.92
N THR A 43 -6.27 -16.16 -7.31
CA THR A 43 -5.97 -17.34 -8.13
C THR A 43 -5.37 -16.96 -9.48
N VAL A 44 -5.91 -15.92 -10.14
CA VAL A 44 -5.35 -15.41 -11.40
C VAL A 44 -3.94 -14.85 -11.19
N CYS A 45 -3.71 -14.08 -10.12
CA CYS A 45 -2.36 -13.61 -9.80
C CYS A 45 -1.39 -14.77 -9.60
N GLU A 46 -1.79 -15.80 -8.84
CA GLU A 46 -0.94 -16.96 -8.54
C GLU A 46 -0.56 -17.73 -9.80
N LEU A 47 -1.55 -18.05 -10.65
CA LEU A 47 -1.33 -18.81 -11.88
C LEU A 47 -0.55 -18.05 -12.96
N LEU A 48 -0.57 -16.72 -12.93
CA LEU A 48 0.19 -15.87 -13.85
C LEU A 48 1.50 -15.36 -13.25
N GLU A 49 1.88 -15.88 -12.07
CA GLU A 49 3.04 -15.43 -11.27
C GLU A 49 3.09 -13.89 -11.14
N TRP A 50 1.91 -13.27 -11.04
CA TRP A 50 1.78 -11.81 -11.06
C TRP A 50 1.95 -11.24 -9.65
N GLU A 51 3.21 -11.20 -9.24
CA GLU A 51 3.65 -10.82 -7.91
C GLU A 51 4.40 -9.47 -7.91
N ARG A 52 4.62 -8.95 -6.71
CA ARG A 52 5.55 -7.86 -6.42
C ARG A 52 6.90 -8.44 -6.03
N ASP A 53 7.93 -7.62 -6.03
CA ASP A 53 9.30 -8.00 -5.62
C ASP A 53 9.39 -8.56 -4.17
N ASN A 54 8.36 -8.34 -3.35
CA ASN A 54 8.24 -8.90 -2.01
C ASN A 54 7.41 -10.20 -1.94
N GLY A 55 7.13 -10.85 -3.08
CA GLY A 55 6.37 -12.09 -3.19
C GLY A 55 4.86 -11.95 -2.94
N LYS A 56 4.35 -10.73 -2.76
CA LYS A 56 2.90 -10.51 -2.58
C LYS A 56 2.22 -10.41 -3.94
N LEU A 57 1.09 -11.11 -4.09
CA LEU A 57 0.24 -11.04 -5.27
C LEU A 57 -0.25 -9.61 -5.56
N LYS A 58 -0.28 -9.23 -6.84
CA LYS A 58 -0.83 -7.95 -7.32
C LYS A 58 -2.35 -7.98 -7.45
N SER A 59 -3.03 -8.40 -6.38
CA SER A 59 -4.48 -8.66 -6.41
C SER A 59 -5.27 -7.43 -6.83
N ARG A 60 -4.94 -6.23 -6.33
CA ARG A 60 -5.64 -4.98 -6.68
C ARG A 60 -5.50 -4.63 -8.17
N GLU A 61 -4.32 -4.79 -8.74
CA GLU A 61 -4.07 -4.57 -10.17
C GLU A 61 -4.75 -5.65 -11.02
N CYS A 62 -4.79 -6.89 -10.53
CA CYS A 62 -5.52 -7.96 -11.18
C CYS A 62 -7.03 -7.72 -11.17
N TRP A 63 -7.56 -7.15 -10.09
CA TRP A 63 -8.95 -6.73 -10.05
C TRP A 63 -9.29 -5.68 -11.11
N GLU A 64 -8.39 -4.71 -11.31
CA GLU A 64 -8.53 -3.72 -12.36
C GLU A 64 -8.51 -4.38 -13.75
N LEU A 65 -7.58 -5.31 -14.00
CA LEU A 65 -7.54 -6.10 -15.23
C LEU A 65 -8.83 -6.88 -15.47
N LEU A 66 -9.28 -7.65 -14.48
CA LEU A 66 -10.48 -8.49 -14.59
C LEU A 66 -11.73 -7.65 -14.84
N ASN A 67 -11.87 -6.49 -14.19
CA ASN A 67 -13.00 -5.59 -14.47
C ASN A 67 -12.92 -5.04 -15.89
N GLN A 68 -11.74 -4.59 -16.35
CA GLN A 68 -11.59 -4.09 -17.71
C GLN A 68 -11.87 -5.17 -18.78
N LEU A 69 -11.44 -6.41 -18.56
CA LEU A 69 -11.75 -7.54 -19.45
C LEU A 69 -13.24 -7.88 -19.44
N ASN A 70 -13.88 -7.85 -18.28
CA ASN A 70 -15.33 -8.06 -18.17
C ASN A 70 -16.12 -6.96 -18.88
N ASP A 71 -15.71 -5.71 -18.74
CA ASP A 71 -16.36 -4.56 -19.40
C ASP A 71 -16.20 -4.60 -20.92
N ARG A 72 -15.11 -5.20 -21.42
CA ARG A 72 -14.90 -5.48 -22.85
C ARG A 72 -15.69 -6.69 -23.37
N GLY A 73 -16.21 -7.52 -22.47
CA GLY A 73 -16.83 -8.80 -22.82
C GLY A 73 -15.83 -9.92 -23.15
N ASP A 74 -14.54 -9.72 -22.86
CA ASP A 74 -13.49 -10.73 -23.07
C ASP A 74 -13.57 -11.88 -22.05
N ILE A 75 -14.16 -11.62 -20.87
CA ILE A 75 -14.45 -12.62 -19.82
C ILE A 75 -15.81 -12.34 -19.18
N THR A 76 -16.37 -13.32 -18.47
CA THR A 76 -17.58 -13.12 -17.64
C THR A 76 -17.28 -13.36 -16.17
N LEU A 77 -17.27 -12.29 -15.36
CA LEU A 77 -17.05 -12.41 -13.91
C LEU A 77 -18.31 -12.89 -13.18
N PRO A 78 -18.16 -13.69 -12.10
CA PRO A 78 -19.27 -14.06 -11.23
C PRO A 78 -20.03 -12.84 -10.71
N VAL A 79 -21.33 -12.98 -10.41
CA VAL A 79 -22.13 -11.87 -9.87
C VAL A 79 -21.51 -11.36 -8.58
N LEU A 80 -21.46 -10.02 -8.43
CA LEU A 80 -20.92 -9.40 -7.23
C LEU A 80 -21.81 -9.79 -6.03
N ARG A 81 -21.23 -10.47 -5.04
CA ARG A 81 -21.95 -10.84 -3.81
C ARG A 81 -22.30 -9.56 -3.03
N ALA A 82 -23.54 -9.46 -2.54
CA ALA A 82 -23.99 -8.32 -1.75
C ALA A 82 -23.24 -8.26 -0.41
N GLY A 83 -22.85 -7.04 -0.02
CA GLY A 83 -22.14 -6.77 1.23
C GLY A 83 -20.92 -5.88 0.98
N ARG A 84 -20.91 -4.69 1.60
CA ARG A 84 -19.73 -3.84 1.62
C ARG A 84 -18.76 -4.45 2.65
N PRO A 85 -17.51 -4.77 2.30
CA PRO A 85 -16.49 -5.03 3.31
C PRO A 85 -16.45 -3.81 4.22
N GLN A 86 -16.81 -3.97 5.49
CA GLN A 86 -16.55 -2.93 6.47
C GLN A 86 -15.03 -2.85 6.60
N GLY A 87 -14.44 -1.85 5.95
CA GLY A 87 -13.04 -1.55 6.17
C GLY A 87 -12.84 -1.32 7.66
N LYS A 88 -12.00 -2.14 8.30
CA LYS A 88 -11.57 -1.85 9.66
C LYS A 88 -10.79 -0.54 9.60
N LYS A 89 -11.33 0.51 10.23
CA LYS A 89 -10.56 1.72 10.49
C LYS A 89 -9.34 1.28 11.31
N THR A 90 -8.14 1.69 10.89
CA THR A 90 -6.95 1.44 11.68
C THR A 90 -7.07 2.27 12.96
N THR A 91 -7.24 1.58 14.09
CA THR A 91 -7.19 2.22 15.40
C THR A 91 -5.74 2.39 15.79
N VAL A 92 -5.36 3.61 16.17
CA VAL A 92 -4.05 3.92 16.74
C VAL A 92 -4.19 3.94 18.25
N SER A 93 -3.39 3.12 18.93
CA SER A 93 -3.34 3.12 20.40
C SER A 93 -2.40 4.21 20.87
N HIS A 94 -2.80 4.92 21.92
CA HIS A 94 -2.00 5.94 22.61
C HIS A 94 -1.39 5.29 23.85
N THR A 95 -0.06 5.25 23.92
CA THR A 95 0.75 4.61 24.96
C THR A 95 1.68 5.63 25.64
N GLU A 96 2.36 5.21 26.71
CA GLU A 96 3.40 6.04 27.35
C GLU A 96 4.60 6.30 26.44
N SER A 97 4.84 5.44 25.44
CA SER A 97 5.99 5.57 24.53
C SER A 97 5.84 6.75 23.56
N GLY A 98 4.61 7.13 23.22
CA GLY A 98 4.32 8.30 22.38
C GLY A 98 3.89 9.53 23.18
N GLN A 99 4.06 9.52 24.50
CA GLN A 99 3.71 10.66 25.36
C GLN A 99 4.66 11.83 25.14
N GLU A 100 4.15 13.04 25.28
CA GLU A 100 4.96 14.25 25.15
C GLU A 100 6.02 14.29 26.26
N ARG A 101 7.24 14.63 25.87
CA ARG A 101 8.38 14.84 26.78
C ARG A 101 8.78 16.31 26.78
N GLU A 102 9.64 16.67 27.72
CA GLU A 102 10.17 18.03 27.82
C GLU A 102 10.86 18.45 26.53
N SER A 103 10.52 19.66 26.06
CA SER A 103 11.10 20.26 24.87
C SER A 103 12.62 20.30 24.98
N ILE A 104 13.29 19.85 23.92
CA ILE A 104 14.74 19.94 23.82
C ILE A 104 15.08 21.34 23.31
N ALA A 105 15.74 22.14 24.15
CA ALA A 105 16.29 23.43 23.78
C ALA A 105 17.80 23.30 23.58
N GLY A 106 18.31 23.77 22.44
CA GLY A 106 19.73 23.71 22.13
C GLY A 106 20.02 23.72 20.64
N THR A 107 21.25 23.37 20.30
CA THR A 107 21.73 23.18 18.94
C THR A 107 21.56 21.72 18.52
N LEU A 108 21.61 21.46 17.20
CA LEU A 108 21.60 20.09 16.69
C LEU A 108 22.79 19.26 17.22
N SER A 109 23.92 19.91 17.49
CA SER A 109 25.11 19.27 18.06
C SER A 109 24.88 18.71 19.46
N ASP A 110 23.95 19.28 20.23
CA ASP A 110 23.64 18.83 21.60
C ASP A 110 22.85 17.51 21.63
N ILE A 111 22.24 17.15 20.50
CA ILE A 111 21.47 15.89 20.34
C ILE A 111 22.08 14.93 19.32
N ALA A 112 23.19 15.33 18.71
CA ALA A 112 23.89 14.52 17.72
C ALA A 112 24.65 13.35 18.38
N PRO A 113 24.74 12.18 17.72
CA PRO A 113 24.25 11.93 16.37
C PRO A 113 22.74 11.65 16.31
N ILE A 114 22.10 12.04 15.21
CA ILE A 114 20.74 11.64 14.89
C ILE A 114 20.78 10.37 14.04
N ARG A 115 20.20 9.28 14.56
CA ARG A 115 20.11 8.01 13.85
C ARG A 115 18.73 7.83 13.22
N LEU A 116 18.70 7.65 11.91
CA LEU A 116 17.48 7.27 11.20
C LEU A 116 17.30 5.75 11.26
N LYS A 117 16.26 5.31 11.95
CA LYS A 117 15.86 3.91 12.02
C LYS A 117 14.71 3.67 11.04
N LEU A 118 14.93 2.78 10.06
CA LEU A 118 13.85 2.32 9.19
C LEU A 118 12.83 1.54 10.02
N VAL A 119 11.55 1.90 9.90
CA VAL A 119 10.45 1.23 10.59
C VAL A 119 10.12 -0.07 9.87
N THR A 120 10.51 -1.20 10.48
CA THR A 120 10.27 -2.54 9.95
C THR A 120 9.51 -3.45 10.92
N SER A 121 9.67 -3.22 12.23
CA SER A 121 8.98 -3.98 13.28
C SER A 121 7.54 -3.49 13.51
N LYS A 122 6.71 -4.33 14.12
CA LYS A 122 5.33 -3.96 14.46
C LYS A 122 5.30 -2.88 15.54
N GLU A 123 6.25 -2.94 16.46
CA GLU A 123 6.42 -2.05 17.60
C GLU A 123 6.83 -0.66 17.13
N ASP A 124 7.84 -0.56 16.25
CA ASP A 124 8.24 0.71 15.65
C ASP A 124 7.11 1.32 14.81
N LEU A 125 6.35 0.47 14.08
CA LEU A 125 5.21 0.92 13.29
C LEU A 125 4.07 1.44 14.17
N ALA A 126 3.83 0.82 15.32
CA ALA A 126 2.85 1.28 16.29
C ALA A 126 3.26 2.63 16.87
N LEU A 127 4.51 2.79 17.29
CA LEU A 127 5.04 4.05 17.80
C LEU A 127 4.99 5.16 16.74
N TRP A 128 5.44 4.87 15.52
CA TRP A 128 5.40 5.86 14.43
C TRP A 128 3.96 6.31 14.10
N ARG A 129 3.00 5.38 14.08
CA ARG A 129 1.57 5.70 13.90
C ARG A 129 1.04 6.56 15.04
N GLU A 130 1.39 6.22 16.27
CA GLU A 130 1.01 6.96 17.46
C GLU A 130 1.53 8.40 17.43
N LEU A 131 2.83 8.60 17.14
CA LEU A 131 3.44 9.91 17.04
C LEU A 131 2.79 10.76 15.93
N LEU A 132 2.51 10.16 14.76
CA LEU A 132 1.81 10.86 13.69
C LEU A 132 0.38 11.23 14.10
N ASP A 133 -0.33 10.32 14.77
CA ASP A 133 -1.72 10.54 15.19
C ASP A 133 -1.86 11.67 16.23
N ARG A 134 -0.93 11.73 17.18
CA ARG A 134 -0.90 12.73 18.26
C ARG A 134 -0.46 14.11 17.79
N TYR A 135 0.60 14.17 16.97
CA TYR A 135 1.33 15.42 16.75
C TYR A 135 1.21 15.98 15.33
N HIS A 136 0.80 15.17 14.35
CA HIS A 136 0.56 15.69 13.00
C HIS A 136 -0.83 16.31 12.91
N TYR A 137 -0.95 17.47 12.30
CA TYR A 137 -2.21 18.23 12.18
C TYR A 137 -3.33 17.49 11.41
N LEU A 138 -3.00 16.44 10.65
CA LEU A 138 -3.97 15.55 9.98
C LEU A 138 -4.25 14.25 10.72
N SER A 139 -3.59 14.02 11.86
CA SER A 139 -3.53 12.73 12.55
C SER A 139 -3.08 11.59 11.62
N PHE A 140 -3.17 10.33 12.09
CA PHE A 140 -2.77 9.20 11.28
C PHE A 140 -3.86 8.84 10.27
N SER A 141 -3.46 8.76 9.00
CA SER A 141 -4.27 8.17 7.95
C SER A 141 -3.41 7.19 7.14
N THR A 142 -4.01 6.09 6.69
CA THR A 142 -3.29 5.06 5.93
C THR A 142 -2.69 5.68 4.66
N PRO A 143 -1.35 5.70 4.52
CA PRO A 143 -0.72 6.31 3.37
C PRO A 143 -1.05 5.52 2.09
N PHE A 144 -1.05 6.23 0.97
CA PHE A 144 -1.27 5.62 -0.34
C PHE A 144 0.04 5.04 -0.88
N GLY A 145 -0.05 3.90 -1.56
CA GLY A 145 1.03 3.33 -2.33
C GLY A 145 2.14 2.68 -1.50
N ALA A 146 3.30 2.47 -2.12
CA ALA A 146 4.48 2.01 -1.42
C ALA A 146 5.05 3.15 -0.58
N GLN A 147 5.59 2.81 0.60
CA GLN A 147 6.07 3.79 1.56
C GLN A 147 7.36 3.36 2.24
N LEU A 148 8.15 4.35 2.65
CA LEU A 148 9.28 4.22 3.55
C LEU A 148 9.05 5.15 4.74
N THR A 149 9.14 4.60 5.94
CA THR A 149 8.91 5.33 7.19
C THR A 149 10.11 5.19 8.11
N TYR A 150 10.52 6.29 8.73
CA TYR A 150 11.68 6.35 9.63
C TYR A 150 11.32 7.02 10.95
N LEU A 151 11.99 6.57 12.02
CA LEU A 151 12.07 7.26 13.30
C LEU A 151 13.49 7.85 13.44
N ALA A 152 13.58 9.12 13.81
CA ALA A 152 14.85 9.80 14.08
C ALA A 152 15.12 9.75 15.59
N HIS A 153 16.18 9.06 15.98
CA HIS A 153 16.61 8.92 17.36
C HIS A 153 17.76 9.88 17.68
N ALA A 154 17.65 10.60 18.78
CA ALA A 154 18.70 11.46 19.32
C ALA A 154 19.62 10.67 20.26
N ASP A 155 20.66 10.05 19.70
CA ASP A 155 21.62 9.25 20.47
C ASP A 155 22.59 10.12 21.29
N GLY A 156 22.64 11.44 21.02
CA GLY A 156 23.47 12.39 21.77
C GLY A 156 22.92 12.80 23.13
N LEU A 157 21.63 12.55 23.37
CA LEU A 157 21.00 12.84 24.67
C LEU A 157 21.56 11.92 25.75
N SER A 158 21.70 12.45 26.97
CA SER A 158 22.22 11.70 28.12
C SER A 158 21.10 11.13 28.99
N GLY A 159 21.44 10.16 29.84
CA GLY A 159 20.52 9.59 30.83
C GLY A 159 19.38 8.79 30.21
N ASP A 160 18.18 8.96 30.77
CA ASP A 160 16.93 8.29 30.37
C ASP A 160 16.34 8.82 29.05
N ARG A 161 16.98 9.83 28.45
CA ARG A 161 16.63 10.42 27.15
C ARG A 161 17.54 9.96 26.01
N CYS A 162 18.58 9.18 26.28
CA CYS A 162 19.44 8.63 25.23
C CYS A 162 18.63 7.78 24.25
N GLY A 163 18.70 8.11 22.96
CA GLY A 163 17.95 7.42 21.91
C GLY A 163 16.47 7.81 21.81
N GLU A 164 16.07 8.92 22.44
CA GLU A 164 14.71 9.46 22.34
C GLU A 164 14.34 9.77 20.89
N VAL A 165 13.08 9.47 20.50
CA VAL A 165 12.58 9.79 19.17
C VAL A 165 12.24 11.27 19.10
N VAL A 166 12.90 11.99 18.20
CA VAL A 166 12.73 13.45 18.02
C VAL A 166 12.00 13.82 16.73
N ALA A 167 11.88 12.89 15.77
CA ALA A 167 11.10 13.09 14.56
C ALA A 167 10.64 11.78 13.92
N GLY A 168 9.58 11.87 13.10
CA GLY A 168 9.13 10.82 12.19
C GLY A 168 9.16 11.31 10.74
N LEU A 169 9.64 10.48 9.82
CA LEU A 169 9.66 10.78 8.39
C LEU A 169 8.86 9.73 7.61
N GLN A 170 8.18 10.17 6.56
CA GLN A 170 7.47 9.29 5.63
C GLN A 170 7.72 9.74 4.19
N PHE A 171 8.10 8.79 3.35
CA PHE A 171 8.15 8.92 1.90
C PHE A 171 7.13 7.97 1.30
N THR A 172 6.35 8.43 0.34
CA THR A 172 5.38 7.60 -0.39
C THR A 172 5.66 7.66 -1.88
N SER A 173 5.14 6.68 -2.63
CA SER A 173 5.05 6.79 -4.08
C SER A 173 4.39 8.11 -4.50
N PRO A 174 4.74 8.66 -5.68
CA PRO A 174 4.08 9.85 -6.19
C PRO A 174 2.61 9.54 -6.48
N ALA A 175 1.72 10.43 -6.03
CA ALA A 175 0.29 10.30 -6.32
C ALA A 175 0.00 10.68 -7.77
N TRP A 176 -0.75 9.81 -8.47
CA TRP A 176 -1.12 10.03 -9.86
C TRP A 176 -2.04 11.25 -10.03
N SER A 177 -2.97 11.47 -9.08
CA SER A 177 -3.80 12.66 -8.97
C SER A 177 -3.75 13.23 -7.55
N MET A 178 -3.67 14.56 -7.45
CA MET A 178 -3.68 15.28 -6.19
C MET A 178 -4.51 16.54 -6.35
N LYS A 179 -5.66 16.61 -5.68
CA LYS A 179 -6.58 17.75 -5.78
C LYS A 179 -5.92 19.12 -5.57
N GLY A 180 -4.91 19.21 -4.70
CA GLY A 180 -4.14 20.45 -4.49
C GLY A 180 -3.29 20.83 -5.70
N ARG A 181 -2.54 19.88 -6.26
CA ARG A 181 -1.73 20.06 -7.47
C ARG A 181 -2.62 20.33 -8.69
N ASP A 182 -3.65 19.51 -8.88
CA ASP A 182 -4.55 19.57 -10.03
C ASP A 182 -5.46 20.82 -10.02
N ARG A 183 -5.49 21.57 -8.91
CA ARG A 183 -6.10 22.91 -8.84
C ARG A 183 -5.12 24.04 -9.13
N TRP A 184 -3.83 23.78 -8.93
CA TRP A 184 -2.77 24.77 -9.09
C TRP A 184 -2.24 24.82 -10.53
N ILE A 185 -2.17 23.66 -11.19
CA ILE A 185 -1.89 23.51 -12.63
C ILE A 185 -3.19 23.64 -13.41
#